data_AF-A0A971RL59-F1
#
_entry.id   AF-A0A971RL59-F1
#
_cell.length_a   1.000
_cell.length_b   1.000
_cell.length_c   1.000
_cell.angle_alpha   90.00
_cell.angle_beta   90.00
_cell.angle_gamma   90.00
#
_symmetry.space_group_name_H-M   'P 1'
#
loop_
_entity.id
_entity.type
_entity.pdbx_description
1 polymer ?
#
loop_
_entity_poly.entity_id
_entity_poly.type
_entity_poly.pdbx_seq_one_letter_code
_entity_poly.pdbx_strand_id
1 'polypeptide(L)'
;MRKTGIIVFLAFLLVSIGSPVQAKESRITLERNFLPGYAAGADAPLFAHVELAQPVRRGSSAESFVATLAQDERSQRIVSGGTLTGLGFLFIGLGVAASEGNSEVGTFFFVSGVITAGGGLYCLFVPGYVETQYKRIRKIEDPHEREAEAYAVLVHSATKAKVERLSSATFSGALCLYHLIAQPDYWHVGDTNFNTYNAIIFGASSLYYFLVKSPPERMLDEYEEAQKARGQLTILPRPDGSIAAVYTLAF
;
A
#
# COMPACT_ATOMS: atom_id res chain seq x y z
N MET A 1 -5.66 25.76 -17.55
CA MET A 1 -6.06 24.99 -16.34
C MET A 1 -5.85 23.47 -16.45
N ARG A 2 -5.44 22.90 -17.60
CA ARG A 2 -5.20 21.45 -17.78
C ARG A 2 -3.99 20.84 -17.02
N LYS A 3 -3.02 21.64 -16.57
CA LYS A 3 -1.79 21.14 -15.93
C LYS A 3 -1.89 20.98 -14.41
N THR A 4 -2.80 21.70 -13.75
CA THR A 4 -2.97 21.65 -12.29
C THR A 4 -3.72 20.40 -11.82
N GLY A 5 -4.68 19.90 -12.62
CA GLY A 5 -5.40 18.66 -12.30
C GLY A 5 -4.49 17.43 -12.27
N ILE A 6 -3.51 17.35 -13.18
CA ILE A 6 -2.56 16.22 -13.24
C ILE A 6 -1.62 16.21 -12.02
N ILE A 7 -1.20 17.39 -11.53
CA ILE A 7 -0.29 17.50 -10.38
C ILE A 7 -1.02 17.18 -9.06
N VAL A 8 -2.26 17.65 -8.89
CA VAL A 8 -3.09 17.30 -7.72
C VAL A 8 -3.45 15.81 -7.74
N PHE A 9 -3.70 15.24 -8.92
CA PHE A 9 -3.96 13.81 -9.09
C PHE A 9 -2.72 12.95 -8.85
N LEU A 10 -1.53 13.37 -9.29
CA LEU A 10 -0.26 12.71 -8.97
C LEU A 10 0.07 12.80 -7.48
N ALA A 11 -0.22 13.93 -6.83
CA ALA A 11 -0.06 14.08 -5.39
C ALA A 11 -1.06 13.19 -4.62
N PHE A 12 -2.31 13.11 -5.09
CA PHE A 12 -3.32 12.23 -4.50
C PHE A 12 -2.99 10.75 -4.72
N LEU A 13 -2.49 10.36 -5.90
CA LEU A 13 -1.94 9.02 -6.15
C LEU A 13 -0.72 8.75 -5.27
N LEU A 14 0.21 9.69 -5.10
CA LEU A 14 1.38 9.47 -4.24
C LEU A 14 1.04 9.41 -2.74
N VAL A 15 -0.09 10.00 -2.33
CA VAL A 15 -0.62 9.91 -0.96
C VAL A 15 -1.53 8.69 -0.78
N SER A 16 -2.16 8.20 -1.85
CA SER A 16 -3.13 7.08 -1.85
C SER A 16 -2.54 5.74 -2.30
N ILE A 17 -1.38 5.75 -2.96
CA ILE A 17 -0.53 4.57 -3.17
C ILE A 17 0.02 4.24 -1.80
N GLY A 18 -0.53 3.17 -1.24
CA GLY A 18 -0.27 2.69 0.11
C GLY A 18 1.22 2.60 0.41
N SER A 19 1.51 2.77 1.70
CA SER A 19 2.75 2.42 2.39
C SER A 19 4.06 2.53 1.57
N PRO A 20 5.00 3.42 1.93
CA PRO A 20 6.34 3.47 1.31
C PRO A 20 7.13 2.13 1.35
N VAL A 21 6.61 1.09 2.01
CA VAL A 21 7.09 -0.29 1.93
C VAL A 21 6.92 -0.90 0.54
N GLN A 22 5.84 -0.61 -0.20
CA GLN A 22 5.69 -1.13 -1.57
C GLN A 22 6.74 -0.56 -2.52
N ALA A 23 7.14 0.71 -2.34
CA ALA A 23 8.22 1.32 -3.10
C ALA A 23 9.62 0.80 -2.67
N LYS A 24 9.77 0.29 -1.45
CA LYS A 24 11.00 -0.38 -0.97
C LYS A 24 11.15 -1.81 -1.49
N GLU A 25 10.05 -2.48 -1.83
CA GLU A 25 10.06 -3.89 -2.28
C GLU A 25 10.21 -4.04 -3.82
N SER A 26 10.03 -2.97 -4.60
CA SER A 26 10.32 -2.97 -6.04
C SER A 26 11.76 -2.50 -6.29
N ARG A 27 12.68 -3.45 -6.54
CA ARG A 27 14.01 -3.12 -7.06
C ARG A 27 13.97 -3.23 -8.58
N ILE A 28 13.91 -2.09 -9.27
CA ILE A 28 14.03 -2.07 -10.73
C ILE A 28 15.51 -2.12 -11.06
N THR A 29 16.06 -3.32 -11.26
CA THR A 29 17.40 -3.52 -11.79
C THR A 29 17.34 -3.50 -13.32
N LEU A 30 17.79 -2.40 -13.92
CA LEU A 30 18.09 -2.36 -15.35
C LEU A 30 19.40 -3.12 -15.58
N GLU A 31 19.32 -4.38 -15.97
CA GLU A 31 20.52 -5.13 -16.36
C GLU A 31 21.11 -4.53 -17.63
N ARG A 32 22.39 -4.14 -17.54
CA ARG A 32 23.17 -3.55 -18.65
C ARG A 32 24.04 -4.59 -19.37
N ASN A 33 23.95 -5.86 -19.00
CA ASN A 33 24.82 -6.92 -19.49
C ASN A 33 24.06 -7.81 -20.48
N PHE A 34 23.90 -7.33 -21.70
CA PHE A 34 23.58 -8.21 -22.81
C PHE A 34 24.85 -8.95 -23.26
N LEU A 35 24.70 -10.24 -23.59
CA LEU A 35 25.72 -11.03 -24.27
C LEU A 35 26.20 -10.29 -25.54
N PRO A 36 27.51 -10.32 -25.87
CA PRO A 36 28.05 -9.65 -27.04
C PRO A 36 27.53 -10.36 -28.30
N GLY A 37 26.47 -9.84 -28.89
CA GLY A 37 25.87 -10.42 -30.10
C GLY A 37 24.54 -9.80 -30.53
N TYR A 38 23.81 -9.12 -29.64
CA TYR A 38 22.54 -8.48 -29.97
C TYR A 38 22.69 -6.96 -30.07
N ALA A 39 23.26 -6.49 -31.17
CA ALA A 39 23.16 -5.10 -31.58
C ALA A 39 23.00 -5.03 -33.11
N ALA A 40 21.76 -5.20 -33.59
CA ALA A 40 21.28 -4.60 -34.83
C ALA A 40 19.78 -4.91 -35.00
N GLY A 41 18.94 -3.89 -34.89
CA GLY A 41 17.50 -3.98 -35.18
C GLY A 41 16.69 -3.23 -34.15
N ALA A 42 16.25 -2.03 -34.51
CA ALA A 42 15.21 -1.32 -33.79
C ALA A 42 13.98 -2.24 -33.64
N ASP A 43 13.27 -2.12 -32.51
CA ASP A 43 12.02 -2.80 -32.16
C ASP A 43 12.12 -4.03 -31.22
N ALA A 44 13.10 -4.07 -30.33
CA ALA A 44 13.06 -4.99 -29.18
C ALA A 44 12.31 -4.34 -27.99
N PRO A 45 11.22 -4.94 -27.46
CA PRO A 45 10.53 -4.41 -26.30
C PRO A 45 11.43 -4.46 -25.05
N LEU A 46 11.54 -3.32 -24.38
CA LEU A 46 12.23 -3.17 -23.10
C LEU A 46 11.46 -3.95 -22.02
N PHE A 47 11.83 -5.21 -21.79
CA PHE A 47 11.26 -5.98 -20.69
C PHE A 47 11.91 -5.54 -19.38
N ALA A 48 11.19 -4.72 -18.61
CA ALA A 48 11.55 -4.49 -17.21
C ALA A 48 11.26 -5.79 -16.43
N HIS A 49 12.31 -6.51 -16.06
CA HIS A 49 12.19 -7.58 -15.08
C HIS A 49 12.00 -6.91 -13.71
N VAL A 50 10.75 -6.90 -13.23
CA VAL A 50 10.45 -6.52 -11.85
C VAL A 50 10.70 -7.75 -10.99
N GLU A 51 11.92 -7.90 -10.49
CA GLU A 51 12.14 -8.79 -9.36
C GLU A 51 11.46 -8.15 -8.14
N LEU A 52 10.34 -8.74 -7.71
CA LEU A 52 9.83 -8.51 -6.36
C LEU A 52 10.96 -8.96 -5.43
N ALA A 53 11.56 -8.00 -4.72
CA ALA A 53 12.60 -8.32 -3.75
C ALA A 53 12.08 -9.40 -2.81
N GLN A 54 12.88 -10.44 -2.58
CA GLN A 54 12.51 -11.49 -1.63
C GLN A 54 12.10 -10.85 -0.29
N PRO A 55 11.02 -11.32 0.35
CA PRO A 55 10.57 -10.76 1.60
C PRO A 55 11.74 -10.76 2.58
N VAL A 56 12.09 -9.59 3.11
CA VAL A 56 13.01 -9.47 4.24
C VAL A 56 12.54 -10.50 5.27
N ARG A 57 13.39 -11.47 5.64
CA ARG A 57 13.04 -12.54 6.59
C ARG A 57 12.50 -11.89 7.88
N ARG A 58 11.19 -11.76 7.96
CA ARG A 58 10.44 -11.37 9.16
C ARG A 58 10.54 -12.53 10.14
N GLY A 59 10.60 -12.24 11.42
CA GLY A 59 10.74 -13.29 12.44
C GLY A 59 9.63 -14.33 12.32
N SER A 60 9.86 -15.52 12.89
CA SER A 60 8.89 -16.61 12.82
C SER A 60 7.69 -16.50 13.76
N SER A 61 7.59 -15.40 14.51
CA SER A 61 6.55 -15.14 15.51
C SER A 61 5.59 -14.05 15.05
N ALA A 62 4.33 -14.13 15.43
CA ALA A 62 3.31 -13.12 15.15
C ALA A 62 3.73 -11.77 15.73
N GLU A 63 4.38 -11.76 16.90
CA GLU A 63 4.94 -10.54 17.49
C GLU A 63 5.90 -9.81 16.54
N SER A 64 6.76 -10.54 15.82
CA SER A 64 7.72 -9.94 14.89
C SER A 64 7.05 -9.34 13.64
N PHE A 65 5.98 -9.96 13.16
CA PHE A 65 5.15 -9.41 12.07
C PHE A 65 4.42 -8.14 12.54
N VAL A 66 3.81 -8.17 13.73
CA VAL A 66 3.15 -7.00 14.34
C VAL A 66 4.14 -5.87 14.62
N ALA A 67 5.35 -6.18 15.08
CA ALA A 67 6.42 -5.20 15.29
C ALA A 67 6.79 -4.49 13.97
N THR A 68 6.91 -5.27 12.89
CA THR A 68 7.20 -4.75 11.55
C THR A 68 6.05 -3.85 11.07
N LEU A 69 4.80 -4.30 11.19
CA LEU A 69 3.62 -3.50 10.84
C LEU A 69 3.54 -2.21 11.66
N ALA A 70 3.82 -2.27 12.96
CA ALA A 70 3.84 -1.09 13.83
C ALA A 70 4.93 -0.09 13.42
N GLN A 71 6.10 -0.58 13.00
CA GLN A 71 7.18 0.26 12.50
C GLN A 71 6.80 0.90 11.16
N ASP A 72 6.20 0.15 10.25
CA ASP A 72 5.75 0.63 8.95
C ASP A 72 4.63 1.66 9.11
N GLU A 73 3.64 1.41 9.96
CA GLU A 73 2.55 2.35 10.28
C GLU A 73 3.11 3.63 10.90
N ARG A 74 4.09 3.53 11.81
CA ARG A 74 4.78 4.71 12.38
C ARG A 74 5.54 5.50 11.32
N SER A 75 6.26 4.83 10.43
CA SER A 75 7.02 5.48 9.37
C SER A 75 6.08 6.17 8.37
N GLN A 76 5.03 5.47 7.95
CA GLN A 76 4.00 6.01 7.08
C GLN A 76 3.31 7.20 7.71
N ARG A 77 2.98 7.16 9.00
CA ARG A 77 2.40 8.29 9.73
C ARG A 77 3.30 9.53 9.67
N ILE A 78 4.60 9.37 9.94
CA ILE A 78 5.55 10.49 9.93
C ILE A 78 5.70 11.06 8.52
N VAL A 79 5.86 10.19 7.51
CA VAL A 79 6.05 10.62 6.12
C VAL A 79 4.78 11.28 5.59
N SER A 80 3.64 10.59 5.64
CA SER A 80 2.36 11.10 5.11
C SER A 80 1.86 12.32 5.88
N GLY A 81 1.96 12.32 7.21
CA GLY A 81 1.58 13.46 8.02
C GLY A 81 2.48 14.66 7.77
N GLY A 82 3.80 14.45 7.63
CA GLY A 82 4.76 15.49 7.32
C GLY A 82 4.54 16.09 5.92
N THR A 83 4.32 15.25 4.90
CA THR A 83 4.06 15.72 3.54
C THR A 83 2.73 16.46 3.43
N LEU A 84 1.65 15.95 4.04
CA LEU A 84 0.35 16.64 4.07
C LEU A 84 0.44 17.98 4.79
N THR A 85 1.14 18.04 5.93
CA THR A 85 1.35 19.30 6.66
C THR A 85 2.12 20.31 5.81
N GLY A 86 3.22 19.88 5.17
CA GLY A 86 4.02 20.74 4.29
C GLY A 86 3.23 21.25 3.08
N LEU A 87 2.45 20.38 2.42
CA LEU A 87 1.57 20.75 1.31
C LEU A 87 0.46 21.71 1.76
N GLY A 88 -0.12 21.48 2.95
CA GLY A 88 -1.12 22.36 3.53
C GLY A 88 -0.59 23.77 3.76
N PHE A 89 0.60 23.92 4.35
CA PHE A 89 1.22 25.23 4.52
C PHE A 89 1.58 25.90 3.19
N LEU A 90 2.02 25.14 2.20
CA LEU A 90 2.25 25.66 0.85
C LEU A 90 0.97 26.25 0.25
N PHE A 91 -0.15 25.54 0.34
CA PHE A 91 -1.44 26.01 -0.16
C PHE A 91 -1.97 27.23 0.60
N ILE A 92 -1.75 27.30 1.92
CA ILE A 92 -2.05 28.51 2.70
C ILE A 92 -1.26 29.71 2.17
N GLY A 93 0.05 29.55 1.94
CA GLY A 93 0.91 30.62 1.40
C GLY A 93 0.48 31.07 0.01
N LEU A 94 0.15 30.12 -0.87
CA LEU A 94 -0.38 30.42 -2.21
C LEU A 94 -1.75 31.12 -2.14
N GLY A 95 -2.60 30.73 -1.21
CA GLY A 95 -3.91 31.38 -1.00
C GLY A 95 -3.78 32.83 -0.58
N VAL A 96 -2.86 33.13 0.35
CA VAL A 96 -2.57 34.51 0.77
C VAL A 96 -2.02 35.34 -0.40
N ALA A 97 -1.03 34.82 -1.14
CA ALA A 97 -0.44 35.53 -2.28
C ALA A 97 -1.44 35.74 -3.44
N ALA A 98 -2.32 34.78 -3.71
CA ALA A 98 -3.31 34.88 -4.77
C ALA A 98 -4.49 35.81 -4.43
N SER A 99 -4.76 36.02 -3.13
CA SER A 99 -5.86 36.87 -2.66
C SER A 99 -5.74 38.34 -3.10
N GLU A 100 -4.52 38.80 -3.41
CA GLU A 100 -4.27 40.16 -3.90
C GLU A 100 -4.71 40.37 -5.37
N GLY A 101 -4.83 39.29 -6.16
CA GLY A 101 -5.17 39.36 -7.58
C GLY A 101 -6.48 38.68 -7.99
N ASN A 102 -6.92 37.65 -7.25
CA ASN A 102 -8.18 36.95 -7.48
C ASN A 102 -8.67 36.29 -6.17
N SER A 103 -9.66 36.91 -5.53
CA SER A 103 -10.14 36.51 -4.20
C SER A 103 -10.71 35.09 -4.16
N GLU A 104 -11.42 34.63 -5.19
CA GLU A 104 -12.02 33.28 -5.21
C GLU A 104 -10.95 32.19 -5.24
N VAL A 105 -9.91 32.38 -6.07
CA VAL A 105 -8.78 31.45 -6.17
C VAL A 105 -7.96 31.46 -4.88
N GLY A 106 -7.74 32.63 -4.29
CA GLY A 106 -7.05 32.78 -3.00
C GLY A 106 -7.79 32.07 -1.86
N THR A 107 -9.12 32.25 -1.76
CA THR A 107 -9.96 31.57 -0.76
C THR A 107 -9.93 30.04 -0.93
N PHE A 108 -10.01 29.53 -2.17
CA PHE A 108 -9.94 28.09 -2.42
C PHE A 108 -8.62 27.49 -1.93
N PHE A 109 -7.48 28.09 -2.28
CA PHE A 109 -6.16 27.60 -1.84
C PHE A 109 -5.98 27.71 -0.33
N PHE A 110 -6.46 28.80 0.28
CA PHE A 110 -6.38 28.96 1.73
C PHE A 110 -7.18 27.88 2.47
N VAL A 111 -8.45 27.68 2.11
CA VAL A 111 -9.32 26.70 2.78
C VAL A 111 -8.82 25.27 2.57
N SER A 112 -8.45 24.91 1.34
CA SER A 112 -7.87 23.60 1.04
C SER A 112 -6.56 23.38 1.79
N GLY A 113 -5.72 24.42 1.92
CA GLY A 113 -4.49 24.40 2.69
C GLY A 113 -4.72 24.17 4.18
N VAL A 114 -5.69 24.86 4.79
CA VAL A 114 -6.08 24.68 6.21
C VAL A 114 -6.55 23.25 6.47
N ILE A 115 -7.44 22.72 5.62
CA ILE A 115 -7.95 21.35 5.76
C ILE A 115 -6.81 20.33 5.63
N THR A 116 -5.95 20.50 4.62
CA THR A 116 -4.84 19.59 4.35
C THR A 116 -3.78 19.64 5.46
N ALA A 117 -3.44 20.83 5.96
CA ALA A 117 -2.52 21.00 7.08
C ALA A 117 -3.09 20.40 8.37
N GLY A 118 -4.37 20.64 8.67
CA GLY A 118 -5.05 20.06 9.81
C GLY A 118 -5.07 18.53 9.78
N GLY A 119 -5.39 17.94 8.61
CA GLY A 119 -5.32 16.50 8.40
C GLY A 119 -3.91 15.93 8.54
N GLY A 120 -2.90 16.63 8.01
CA GLY A 120 -1.49 16.26 8.14
C GLY A 120 -1.02 16.24 9.60
N LEU A 121 -1.36 17.27 10.37
CA LEU A 121 -1.05 17.34 11.80
C LEU A 121 -1.76 16.25 12.59
N TYR A 122 -3.04 16.00 12.30
CA TYR A 122 -3.78 14.89 12.91
C TYR A 122 -3.07 13.56 12.67
N CYS A 123 -2.69 13.27 11.42
CA CYS A 123 -1.93 12.08 11.08
C CYS A 123 -0.63 12.02 11.88
N LEU A 124 0.17 13.10 11.98
CA LEU A 124 1.43 13.09 12.73
C LEU A 124 1.26 12.73 14.22
N PHE A 125 0.23 13.26 14.88
CA PHE A 125 0.07 13.14 16.32
C PHE A 125 -0.68 11.88 16.76
N VAL A 126 -1.59 11.36 15.95
CA VAL A 126 -2.43 10.23 16.35
C VAL A 126 -1.78 8.90 15.96
N PRO A 127 -1.42 8.03 16.93
CA PRO A 127 -0.93 6.69 16.61
C PRO A 127 -1.99 5.82 15.99
N GLY A 128 -1.54 5.03 15.04
CA GLY A 128 -2.36 4.02 14.39
C GLY A 128 -2.68 2.86 15.33
N TYR A 129 -3.53 1.97 14.84
CA TYR A 129 -4.05 0.86 15.63
C TYR A 129 -2.94 -0.13 15.98
N VAL A 130 -2.13 -0.54 14.99
CA VAL A 130 -1.10 -1.56 15.19
C VAL A 130 0.03 -1.03 16.05
N GLU A 131 0.43 0.23 15.87
CA GLU A 131 1.40 0.89 16.76
C GLU A 131 0.92 0.88 18.22
N THR A 132 -0.36 1.16 18.45
CA THR A 132 -0.95 1.20 19.79
C THR A 132 -1.03 -0.18 20.41
N GLN A 133 -1.47 -1.20 19.65
CA GLN A 133 -1.56 -2.57 20.14
C GLN A 133 -0.17 -3.18 20.37
N TYR A 134 0.80 -2.92 19.50
CA TYR A 134 2.16 -3.40 19.70
C TYR A 134 2.78 -2.89 21.02
N LYS A 135 2.52 -1.63 21.39
CA LYS A 135 2.92 -1.09 22.70
C LYS A 135 2.25 -1.80 23.88
N ARG A 136 1.08 -2.41 23.70
CA ARG A 136 0.38 -3.21 24.72
C ARG A 136 0.95 -4.62 24.78
N ILE A 137 1.09 -5.28 23.63
CA ILE A 137 1.67 -6.63 23.50
C ILE A 137 3.05 -6.70 24.16
N ARG A 138 3.88 -5.68 23.97
CA ARG A 138 5.23 -5.61 24.58
C ARG A 138 5.22 -5.59 26.13
N LYS A 139 4.09 -5.27 26.76
CA LYS A 139 3.96 -5.26 28.23
C LYS A 139 3.53 -6.62 28.80
N ILE A 140 3.15 -7.57 27.95
CA ILE A 140 2.77 -8.92 28.37
C ILE A 140 4.05 -9.70 28.69
N GLU A 141 4.12 -10.26 29.90
CA GLU A 141 5.29 -11.01 30.36
C GLU A 141 5.29 -12.46 29.85
N ASP A 142 4.12 -13.09 29.79
CA ASP A 142 3.97 -14.47 29.31
C ASP A 142 4.20 -14.54 27.78
N PRO A 143 5.20 -15.31 27.30
CA PRO A 143 5.45 -15.48 25.87
C PRO A 143 4.28 -16.10 25.10
N HIS A 144 3.49 -16.99 25.71
CA HIS A 144 2.38 -17.64 25.03
C HIS A 144 1.19 -16.71 24.84
N GLU A 145 0.82 -15.97 25.89
CA GLU A 145 -0.23 -14.96 25.83
C GLU A 145 0.16 -13.82 24.86
N ARG A 146 1.43 -13.40 24.88
CA ARG A 146 1.95 -12.38 23.98
C ARG A 146 1.85 -12.77 22.50
N GLU A 147 2.17 -14.01 22.17
CA GLU A 147 2.06 -14.52 20.78
C GLU A 147 0.60 -14.64 20.34
N ALA A 148 -0.30 -15.09 21.22
CA ALA A 148 -1.73 -15.18 20.92
C ALA A 148 -2.36 -13.81 20.65
N GLU A 149 -2.03 -12.81 21.48
CA GLU A 149 -2.48 -11.42 21.29
C GLU A 149 -1.88 -10.79 20.02
N ALA A 150 -0.60 -11.05 19.74
CA ALA A 150 0.02 -10.60 18.50
C ALA A 150 -0.65 -11.21 17.27
N TYR A 151 -0.98 -12.51 17.31
CA TYR A 151 -1.71 -13.16 16.22
C TYR A 151 -3.10 -12.54 16.02
N ALA A 152 -3.84 -12.28 17.11
CA ALA A 152 -5.16 -11.63 17.03
C ALA A 152 -5.07 -10.24 16.36
N VAL A 153 -4.06 -9.45 16.70
CA VAL A 153 -3.80 -8.14 16.08
C VAL A 153 -3.44 -8.27 14.61
N LEU A 154 -2.61 -9.26 14.25
CA LEU A 154 -2.23 -9.53 12.87
C LEU A 154 -3.45 -9.92 12.01
N VAL A 155 -4.29 -10.84 12.49
CA VAL A 155 -5.53 -11.26 11.82
C VAL A 155 -6.48 -10.09 11.65
N HIS A 156 -6.67 -9.27 12.70
CA HIS A 156 -7.52 -8.09 12.61
C HIS A 156 -7.01 -7.09 11.57
N SER A 157 -5.70 -6.81 11.60
CA SER A 157 -5.06 -5.89 10.65
C SER A 157 -5.19 -6.38 9.20
N ALA A 158 -4.93 -7.66 8.95
CA ALA A 158 -5.09 -8.29 7.64
C ALA A 158 -6.54 -8.23 7.15
N THR A 159 -7.50 -8.55 8.02
CA THR A 159 -8.93 -8.52 7.68
C THR A 159 -9.38 -7.10 7.33
N LYS A 160 -9.00 -6.12 8.16
CA LYS A 160 -9.30 -4.70 7.91
C LYS A 160 -8.70 -4.24 6.59
N ALA A 161 -7.42 -4.52 6.34
CA ALA A 161 -6.72 -4.13 5.12
C ALA A 161 -7.33 -4.79 3.87
N LYS A 162 -7.78 -6.05 3.97
CA LYS A 162 -8.53 -6.72 2.90
C LYS A 162 -9.84 -6.02 2.58
N VAL A 163 -10.61 -5.64 3.60
CA VAL A 163 -11.88 -4.92 3.41
C VAL A 163 -11.64 -3.56 2.75
N GLU A 164 -10.67 -2.79 3.23
CA GLU A 164 -10.30 -1.49 2.66
C GLU A 164 -9.81 -1.60 1.21
N ARG A 165 -9.02 -2.63 0.92
CA ARG A 165 -8.55 -2.93 -0.43
C ARG A 165 -9.72 -3.26 -1.37
N LEU A 166 -10.62 -4.14 -0.96
CA LEU A 166 -11.77 -4.54 -1.79
C LEU A 166 -12.80 -3.42 -1.97
N SER A 167 -13.00 -2.58 -0.94
CA SER A 167 -13.85 -1.39 -1.07
C SER A 167 -13.24 -0.37 -2.03
N SER A 168 -11.92 -0.16 -1.97
CA SER A 168 -11.18 0.70 -2.90
C SER A 168 -11.24 0.16 -4.34
N ALA A 169 -11.13 -1.15 -4.52
CA ALA A 169 -11.32 -1.80 -5.82
C ALA A 169 -12.73 -1.54 -6.36
N THR A 170 -13.75 -1.77 -5.54
CA THR A 170 -15.16 -1.58 -5.92
C THR A 170 -15.45 -0.13 -6.30
N PHE A 171 -15.00 0.82 -5.49
CA PHE A 171 -15.18 2.25 -5.75
C PHE A 171 -14.47 2.70 -7.03
N SER A 172 -13.23 2.24 -7.23
CA SER A 172 -12.48 2.52 -8.46
C SER A 172 -13.16 1.90 -9.69
N GLY A 173 -13.68 0.67 -9.57
CA GLY A 173 -14.45 0.01 -10.63
C GLY A 173 -15.74 0.78 -10.97
N ALA A 174 -16.45 1.28 -9.97
CA ALA A 174 -17.63 2.12 -10.17
C ALA A 174 -17.29 3.44 -10.90
N LEU A 175 -16.19 4.11 -10.52
CA LEU A 175 -15.71 5.31 -11.22
C LEU A 175 -15.27 5.01 -12.66
N CYS A 176 -14.64 3.87 -12.90
CA CYS A 176 -14.30 3.41 -14.25
C CYS A 176 -15.57 3.29 -15.11
N LEU A 177 -16.58 2.57 -14.62
CA LEU A 177 -17.86 2.42 -15.32
C LEU A 177 -18.55 3.76 -15.54
N TYR A 178 -18.55 4.65 -14.54
CA TYR A 178 -19.06 6.01 -14.68
C TYR A 178 -18.39 6.74 -15.84
N HIS A 179 -17.06 6.73 -15.93
CA HIS A 179 -16.33 7.42 -17.00
C HIS A 179 -16.47 6.74 -18.38
N LEU A 180 -16.76 5.44 -18.43
CA LEU A 180 -17.05 4.74 -19.70
C LEU A 180 -18.45 5.04 -20.24
N ILE A 181 -19.43 5.23 -19.35
CA ILE A 181 -20.85 5.40 -19.71
C ILE A 181 -21.26 6.87 -19.79
N ALA A 182 -20.63 7.75 -19.01
CA ALA A 182 -20.90 9.17 -19.02
C ALA A 182 -20.60 9.75 -20.41
N GLN A 183 -21.67 10.16 -21.11
CA GLN A 183 -21.55 10.84 -22.38
C GLN A 183 -20.87 12.19 -22.17
N PRO A 184 -19.95 12.61 -23.05
CA PRO A 184 -19.40 13.95 -22.99
C PRO A 184 -20.55 14.94 -23.19
N ASP A 185 -20.79 15.82 -22.21
CA ASP A 185 -21.77 16.88 -22.33
C ASP A 185 -21.52 17.70 -23.61
N TYR A 186 -22.61 18.15 -24.24
CA TYR A 186 -22.64 18.88 -25.52
C TYR A 186 -21.70 20.10 -25.58
N TRP A 187 -21.26 20.62 -24.43
CA TRP A 187 -20.35 21.77 -24.27
C TRP A 187 -18.85 21.40 -24.25
N HIS A 188 -18.52 20.10 -24.20
CA HIS A 188 -17.14 19.59 -24.04
C HIS A 188 -16.76 18.56 -25.13
N VAL A 189 -17.12 18.85 -26.38
CA VAL A 189 -16.77 18.06 -27.58
C VAL A 189 -15.25 17.85 -27.74
N GLY A 190 -14.41 18.63 -27.05
CA GLY A 190 -12.94 18.50 -27.04
C GLY A 190 -12.30 17.66 -25.92
N ASP A 191 -13.08 17.05 -25.02
CA ASP A 191 -12.57 16.35 -23.81
C ASP A 191 -12.87 14.84 -23.79
N THR A 192 -13.15 14.21 -24.94
CA THR A 192 -13.33 12.76 -25.07
C THR A 192 -12.14 11.95 -24.52
N ASN A 193 -10.93 12.50 -24.58
CA ASN A 193 -9.75 11.88 -24.00
C ASN A 193 -9.78 11.86 -22.47
N PHE A 194 -10.39 12.85 -21.81
CA PHE A 194 -10.43 12.93 -20.35
C PHE A 194 -11.17 11.74 -19.73
N ASN A 195 -12.36 11.41 -20.25
CA ASN A 195 -13.14 10.27 -19.75
C ASN A 195 -12.42 8.94 -20.02
N THR A 196 -11.86 8.76 -21.21
CA THR A 196 -11.08 7.55 -21.54
C THR A 196 -9.85 7.38 -20.64
N TYR A 197 -9.09 8.45 -20.38
CA TYR A 197 -7.94 8.39 -19.47
C TYR A 197 -8.35 8.03 -18.04
N ASN A 198 -9.39 8.67 -17.51
CA ASN A 198 -9.87 8.38 -16.16
C ASN A 198 -10.42 6.94 -16.07
N ALA A 199 -11.16 6.48 -17.08
CA ALA A 199 -11.65 5.10 -17.14
C ALA A 199 -10.50 4.09 -17.09
N ILE A 200 -9.45 4.29 -17.88
CA ILE A 200 -8.26 3.41 -17.87
C ILE A 200 -7.59 3.44 -16.50
N ILE A 201 -7.38 4.63 -15.93
CA ILE A 201 -6.69 4.77 -14.64
C ILE A 201 -7.49 4.10 -13.53
N PHE A 202 -8.78 4.41 -13.39
CA PHE A 202 -9.63 3.80 -12.38
C PHE A 202 -9.83 2.30 -12.61
N GLY A 203 -9.89 1.86 -13.86
CA GLY A 203 -9.92 0.43 -14.22
C GLY A 203 -8.64 -0.29 -13.78
N ALA A 204 -7.47 0.29 -14.05
CA ALA A 204 -6.18 -0.25 -13.62
C ALA A 204 -6.04 -0.26 -12.09
N SER A 205 -6.46 0.82 -11.40
CA SER A 205 -6.49 0.87 -9.94
C SER A 205 -7.43 -0.18 -9.36
N SER A 206 -8.61 -0.38 -9.95
CA SER A 206 -9.55 -1.42 -9.55
C SER A 206 -8.92 -2.81 -9.64
N LEU A 207 -8.30 -3.13 -10.77
CA LEU A 207 -7.61 -4.42 -10.97
C LEU A 207 -6.46 -4.60 -9.99
N TYR A 208 -5.65 -3.55 -9.79
CA TYR A 208 -4.55 -3.57 -8.83
C TYR A 208 -5.06 -3.88 -7.42
N TYR A 209 -6.04 -3.12 -6.93
CA TYR A 209 -6.59 -3.35 -5.60
C TYR A 209 -7.27 -4.71 -5.50
N PHE A 210 -7.88 -5.24 -6.57
CA PHE A 210 -8.50 -6.56 -6.51
C PHE A 210 -7.47 -7.70 -6.43
N LEU A 211 -6.35 -7.58 -7.15
CA LEU A 211 -5.38 -8.67 -7.33
C LEU A 211 -4.21 -8.63 -6.33
N VAL A 212 -3.76 -7.44 -5.92
CA VAL A 212 -2.53 -7.27 -5.13
C VAL A 212 -2.88 -7.21 -3.64
N LYS A 213 -2.54 -8.28 -2.90
CA LYS A 213 -2.73 -8.34 -1.44
C LYS A 213 -1.98 -7.21 -0.74
N SER A 214 -2.61 -6.64 0.28
CA SER A 214 -1.98 -5.64 1.13
C SER A 214 -0.82 -6.24 1.96
N PRO A 215 0.14 -5.42 2.45
CA PRO A 215 1.22 -5.92 3.30
C PRO A 215 0.74 -6.71 4.53
N PRO A 216 -0.30 -6.29 5.28
CA PRO A 216 -0.83 -7.08 6.39
C PRO A 216 -1.41 -8.44 5.98
N GLU A 217 -2.10 -8.51 4.83
CA GLU A 217 -2.59 -9.78 4.27
C GLU A 217 -1.43 -10.74 3.97
N ARG A 218 -0.38 -10.24 3.30
CA ARG A 218 0.81 -11.04 2.96
C ARG A 218 1.54 -11.55 4.21
N MET A 219 1.68 -10.71 5.23
CA MET A 219 2.33 -11.09 6.49
C MET A 219 1.54 -12.16 7.26
N LEU A 220 0.20 -12.12 7.22
CA LEU A 220 -0.62 -13.19 7.79
C LEU A 220 -0.45 -14.50 7.02
N ASP A 221 -0.48 -14.46 5.68
CA ASP A 221 -0.25 -15.63 4.84
C ASP A 221 1.13 -16.26 5.13
N GLU A 222 2.19 -15.44 5.18
CA GLU A 222 3.56 -15.86 5.52
C GLU A 222 3.62 -16.52 6.91
N TYR A 223 2.93 -15.95 7.90
CA TYR A 223 2.85 -16.53 9.24
C TYR A 223 2.13 -17.89 9.24
N GLU A 224 0.98 -18.01 8.58
CA GLU A 224 0.22 -19.26 8.52
C GLU A 224 0.96 -20.36 7.77
N GLU A 225 1.67 -20.02 6.69
CA GLU A 225 2.54 -20.96 5.96
C GLU A 225 3.69 -21.44 6.84
N ALA A 226 4.34 -20.54 7.58
CA ALA A 226 5.39 -20.89 8.53
C ALA A 226 4.87 -21.79 9.67
N GLN A 227 3.66 -21.56 10.18
CA GLN A 227 3.03 -22.41 11.19
C GLN A 227 2.68 -23.80 10.64
N LYS A 228 2.16 -23.89 9.41
CA LYS A 228 1.89 -25.18 8.75
C LYS A 228 3.17 -26.00 8.55
N ALA A 229 4.28 -25.34 8.18
CA ALA A 229 5.58 -26.00 8.04
C ALA A 229 6.13 -26.51 9.39
N ARG A 230 5.81 -25.85 10.51
CA ARG A 230 6.18 -26.27 11.87
C ARG A 230 5.32 -27.40 12.43
N GLY A 231 4.10 -27.59 11.92
CA GLY A 231 3.14 -28.59 12.36
C GLY A 231 3.14 -29.90 11.55
N GLN A 232 4.20 -30.19 10.78
CA GLN A 232 4.16 -31.29 9.82
C GLN A 232 4.35 -32.65 10.51
N LEU A 233 3.23 -33.35 10.75
CA LEU A 233 3.17 -34.76 11.10
C LEU A 233 3.55 -35.58 9.86
N THR A 234 4.76 -36.16 9.84
CA THR A 234 5.15 -37.06 8.76
C THR A 234 4.97 -38.50 9.21
N ILE A 235 4.03 -39.21 8.56
CA ILE A 235 3.82 -40.63 8.79
C ILE A 235 4.68 -41.39 7.79
N LEU A 236 5.73 -42.06 8.27
CA LEU A 236 6.65 -42.84 7.45
C LEU A 236 6.41 -44.34 7.65
N PRO A 237 6.05 -45.09 6.60
CA PRO A 237 6.05 -46.54 6.67
C PRO A 237 7.50 -47.05 6.74
N ARG A 238 7.79 -47.90 7.72
CA ARG A 238 9.10 -48.53 7.87
C ARG A 238 9.16 -49.86 7.12
N PRO A 239 10.37 -50.32 6.72
CA PRO A 239 10.56 -51.60 6.02
C PRO A 239 10.14 -52.82 6.85
N ASP A 240 10.00 -52.67 8.17
CA ASP A 240 9.54 -53.70 9.11
C ASP A 240 8.00 -53.81 9.19
N GLY A 241 7.26 -53.03 8.41
CA GLY A 241 5.79 -52.99 8.42
C GLY A 241 5.19 -52.12 9.54
N SER A 242 6.03 -51.45 10.34
CA SER A 242 5.55 -50.49 11.35
C SER A 242 5.31 -49.10 10.75
N ILE A 243 4.45 -48.32 11.41
CA ILE A 243 4.14 -46.94 11.03
C ILE A 243 4.82 -46.03 12.06
N ALA A 244 5.74 -45.16 11.61
CA ALA A 244 6.37 -44.16 12.44
C ALA A 244 5.74 -42.79 12.19
N ALA A 245 5.14 -42.19 13.23
CA ALA A 245 4.75 -40.79 13.21
C ALA A 245 5.92 -39.95 13.73
N VAL A 246 6.55 -39.18 12.83
CA VAL A 246 7.61 -38.24 13.21
C VAL A 246 6.96 -36.86 13.36
N TYR A 247 6.95 -36.36 14.59
CA TYR A 247 6.65 -34.97 14.89
C TYR A 247 7.95 -34.16 14.81
N THR A 248 8.07 -33.33 13.78
CA THR A 248 9.13 -32.33 13.70
C THR A 248 8.64 -31.06 14.38
N LEU A 249 9.03 -30.87 15.65
CA LEU A 249 8.90 -29.57 16.33
C LEU A 249 10.20 -28.79 16.09
N ALA A 250 10.13 -27.73 15.28
CA ALA A 250 11.23 -26.78 15.17
C ALA A 250 11.08 -25.75 16.30
N PHE A 251 11.91 -25.89 17.33
CA PHE A 251 12.07 -24.91 18.42
C PHE A 251 12.97 -23.75 17.98
#